data_AF-A0A3C1FYJ8-F1
#
_entry.id   AF-A0A3C1FYJ8-F1
#
_cell.length_a   1.000
_cell.length_b   1.000
_cell.length_c   1.000
_cell.angle_alpha   90.00
_cell.angle_beta   90.00
_cell.angle_gamma   90.00
#
_symmetry.space_group_name_H-M   'P 1'
#
loop_
_entity.id
_entity.type
_entity.pdbx_description
1 polymer ?
#
loop_
_entity_poly.entity_id
_entity_poly.type
_entity_poly.pdbx_seq_one_letter_code
_entity_poly.pdbx_strand_id
1 'polypeptide(L)' 'MFRGLFQPMHLLLILAIALIVVGPGKLPELGKALGRTIRDFKKAISGDEKDSAIEIRKEPTAGDVPEKKV' A
#
# COMPACT_ATOMS: atom_id res chain seq x y z
N MET A 1 -10.33 34.10 -0.28
CA MET A 1 -10.65 33.49 -1.60
C MET A 1 -10.37 31.97 -1.69
N PHE A 2 -9.55 31.36 -0.82
CA PHE A 2 -9.19 29.92 -0.92
C PHE A 2 -10.01 28.93 -0.07
N ARG A 3 -10.95 29.40 0.77
CA ARG A 3 -11.74 28.51 1.66
C ARG A 3 -12.73 27.60 0.94
N GLY A 4 -13.03 27.85 -0.34
CA GLY A 4 -13.93 27.01 -1.14
C GLY A 4 -13.27 25.77 -1.75
N LEU A 5 -11.96 25.83 -2.04
CA LEU A 5 -11.25 24.79 -2.78
C LEU A 5 -10.94 23.55 -1.91
N PHE A 6 -10.69 23.76 -0.62
CA PHE A 6 -10.43 22.71 0.36
C PHE A 6 -11.70 22.06 0.91
N GLN A 7 -12.87 22.33 0.31
CA GLN A 7 -14.06 21.59 0.70
C GLN A 7 -13.87 20.12 0.35
N PRO A 8 -14.03 19.20 1.31
CA PRO A 8 -13.81 17.76 1.09
C PRO A 8 -14.67 17.22 -0.06
N MET A 9 -15.81 17.86 -0.34
CA MET A 9 -16.67 17.56 -1.48
C MET A 9 -15.98 17.78 -2.84
N HIS A 10 -15.22 18.87 -3.01
CA HIS A 10 -14.53 19.15 -4.27
C HIS A 10 -13.36 18.19 -4.49
N LEU A 11 -12.60 17.90 -3.43
CA LEU A 11 -11.52 16.92 -3.49
C LEU A 11 -12.05 15.53 -3.83
N LEU A 12 -13.20 15.15 -3.27
CA LEU A 12 -13.84 13.87 -3.57
C LEU A 12 -14.35 13.80 -5.02
N LEU A 13 -14.87 14.89 -5.57
CA LEU A 13 -15.26 14.96 -6.99
C LEU A 13 -14.06 14.79 -7.93
N ILE A 14 -12.95 15.49 -7.66
CA ILE A 14 -11.72 15.37 -8.46
C ILE A 14 -11.14 13.96 -8.30
N LEU A 15 -11.14 13.42 -7.09
CA LEU A 15 -10.69 12.06 -6.81
C LEU A 15 -11.55 11.04 -7.57
N ALA A 16 -12.87 11.22 -7.62
CA ALA A 16 -13.77 10.35 -8.39
C ALA A 16 -13.44 10.35 -9.89
N ILE A 17 -13.17 11.53 -10.48
CA ILE A 17 -12.76 11.61 -11.89
C ILE A 17 -11.38 10.99 -12.10
N ALA A 18 -10.42 11.28 -11.22
CA ALA A 18 -9.09 10.67 -11.27
C ALA A 18 -9.14 9.15 -11.14
N LEU A 19 -10.05 8.64 -10.30
CA LEU A 19 -10.33 7.22 -10.13
C LEU A 19 -10.93 6.57 -11.37
N ILE A 20 -11.71 7.29 -12.18
CA ILE A 20 -12.22 6.79 -13.46
C ILE A 20 -11.08 6.67 -14.48
N VAL A 21 -10.17 7.66 -14.52
CA VAL A 21 -9.04 7.67 -15.46
C VAL A 21 -7.97 6.65 -15.08
N VAL A 22 -7.61 6.58 -13.79
CA VAL A 22 -6.52 5.73 -13.27
C VAL A 22 -7.02 4.35 -12.83
N GLY A 23 -8.29 4.24 -12.43
CA GLY A 23 -8.91 3.04 -11.88
C GLY A 23 -8.80 2.93 -10.36
N PRO A 24 -9.88 2.57 -9.63
CA PRO A 24 -9.85 2.41 -8.16
C PRO A 24 -8.92 1.30 -7.68
N GLY A 25 -8.66 0.29 -8.51
CA GLY A 25 -7.70 -0.78 -8.20
C GLY A 25 -6.24 -0.34 -8.25
N LYS A 26 -5.93 0.76 -8.95
CA LYS A 26 -4.55 1.24 -9.15
C LYS A 26 -4.08 2.19 -8.05
N LEU A 27 -4.98 2.93 -7.40
CA LEU A 27 -4.63 3.74 -6.23
C LEU A 27 -3.98 2.94 -5.08
N PRO A 28 -4.52 1.79 -4.63
CA PRO A 28 -3.89 1.03 -3.55
C PRO A 28 -2.58 0.37 -3.98
N GLU A 29 -2.41 0.06 -5.27
CA GLU A 29 -1.16 -0.48 -5.83
C GLU A 29 -0.05 0.59 -5.79
N LEU A 30 -0.36 1.81 -6.26
CA LEU A 30 0.53 2.97 -6.19
C LEU A 30 0.85 3.35 -4.74
N GLY A 31 -0.15 3.34 -3.85
CA GLY A 31 0.04 3.60 -2.42
C GLY A 31 0.95 2.58 -1.74
N LYS A 32 0.86 1.30 -2.10
CA LYS A 32 1.76 0.25 -1.58
C LYS A 32 3.21 0.44 -2.06
N ALA A 33 3.40 0.82 -3.32
CA ALA A 33 4.73 1.07 -3.89
C ALA A 33 5.38 2.32 -3.27
N LEU A 34 4.63 3.42 -3.19
CA LEU A 34 5.06 4.66 -2.54
C LEU A 34 5.30 4.45 -1.04
N GLY A 35 4.42 3.70 -0.36
CA GLY A 35 4.57 3.41 1.07
C GLY A 35 5.84 2.62 1.39
N ARG A 36 6.20 1.63 0.56
CA ARG A 36 7.50 0.94 0.68
C ARG A 36 8.67 1.90 0.50
N THR A 37 8.64 2.70 -0.55
CA THR A 37 9.68 3.69 -0.85
C THR A 37 9.85 4.70 0.29
N ILE A 38 8.75 5.24 0.82
CA ILE A 38 8.76 6.18 1.95
C ILE A 38 9.29 5.50 3.21
N ARG A 39 8.93 4.23 3.45
CA ARG A 39 9.43 3.47 4.60
C ARG A 39 10.94 3.25 4.51
N ASP A 40 11.43 2.88 3.34
CA ASP A 40 12.86 2.63 3.10
C ASP A 40 13.65 3.96 3.15
N PHE A 41 13.09 5.04 2.60
CA PHE A 41 13.64 6.39 2.72
C PHE A 41 13.72 6.85 4.17
N LYS A 42 12.65 6.62 4.96
CA LYS A 42 12.64 6.93 6.39
C LYS A 42 13.71 6.13 7.14
N LYS A 43 13.87 4.84 6.84
CA LYS A 43 14.90 3.98 7.46
C LYS A 43 16.30 4.47 7.15
N ALA A 44 16.58 4.78 5.88
CA ALA A 44 17.87 5.31 5.44
C ALA A 44 18.23 6.63 6.14
N ILE A 45 17.24 7.52 6.32
CA ILE A 45 17.44 8.79 7.04
C ILE A 45 17.56 8.60 8.55
N SER A 46 16.83 7.63 9.13
CA SER A 46 16.80 7.41 10.58
C SER A 46 17.99 6.57 11.08
N GLY A 47 18.82 6.02 10.18
CA GLY A 47 19.94 5.14 10.53
C GLY A 47 19.53 3.81 11.17
N ASP A 48 18.25 3.47 11.12
CA ASP A 48 17.68 2.27 11.74
C ASP A 48 17.77 1.11 10.75
N GLU A 49 18.94 0.47 10.71
CA GLU A 49 19.28 -0.65 9.84
C GLU A 49 18.73 -2.00 10.37
N LYS A 50 17.50 -1.98 10.90
CA LYS A 50 16.79 -3.17 11.36
C LYS A 50 15.44 -3.23 10.65
N ASP A 51 15.02 -4.43 10.29
CA ASP A 51 13.75 -4.76 9.64
C ASP A 51 13.73 -4.76 8.10
N SER A 52 14.68 -5.43 7.47
CA SER A 52 14.48 -6.04 6.14
C SER A 52 13.82 -7.41 6.29
N ALA A 53 12.60 -7.45 6.83
CA ALA A 53 11.77 -8.66 6.84
C ALA A 53 10.28 -8.27 6.88
N ILE A 54 9.72 -7.93 5.73
CA ILE A 54 8.31 -8.21 5.49
C ILE A 54 8.28 -9.29 4.42
N GLU A 55 8.15 -10.50 4.93
CA GLU A 55 7.80 -11.69 4.18
C GLU A 55 6.69 -11.36 3.19
N ILE A 56 6.96 -11.60 1.90
CA ILE A 56 5.91 -11.92 0.94
C ILE A 56 5.45 -13.34 1.30
N ARG A 57 4.68 -13.46 2.38
CA ARG A 57 3.93 -14.66 2.71
C ARG A 57 2.46 -14.27 2.78
N LYS A 58 1.90 -13.97 1.60
CA LYS A 58 0.49 -14.28 1.38
C LYS A 58 0.38 -15.80 1.41
N GLU A 59 0.14 -16.32 2.60
CA GLU A 59 -0.82 -17.35 3.00
C GLU A 59 -1.19 -18.54 2.05
N PRO A 60 -1.65 -19.64 2.66
CA PRO A 60 -1.36 -21.02 2.29
C PRO A 60 -2.26 -21.54 1.18
N THR A 61 -1.64 -22.17 0.18
CA THR A 61 -2.32 -23.19 -0.62
C THR A 61 -2.26 -24.48 0.19
N ALA A 62 -3.40 -24.83 0.75
CA ALA A 62 -3.68 -26.12 1.35
C ALA A 62 -3.36 -27.25 0.37
N GLY A 63 -2.73 -28.32 0.90
CA GLY A 63 -2.82 -29.65 0.30
C GLY A 63 -1.51 -30.32 -0.05
N ASP A 64 -0.63 -30.57 0.92
CA ASP A 64 0.32 -31.67 0.84
C ASP A 64 0.35 -32.44 2.19
N VAL A 65 -0.49 -33.47 2.20
CA VAL A 65 -0.39 -34.80 2.84
C VAL A 65 0.16 -34.91 4.28
N PRO A 66 -0.64 -35.43 5.24
CA PRO A 66 -0.13 -35.82 6.54
C PRO A 66 0.62 -37.15 6.41
N GLU A 67 1.96 -37.12 6.38
CA GLU A 67 2.76 -38.33 6.47
C GLU A 67 3.56 -38.40 7.78
N LYS A 68 3.33 -39.52 8.47
CA LYS A 68 4.14 -40.15 9.53
C LYS A 68 4.20 -39.48 10.90
N LYS A 69 3.32 -39.96 11.78
CA LYS A 69 3.61 -40.10 13.21
C LYS A 69 4.12 -41.54 13.45
N VAL A 70 5.41 -41.63 13.74
CA VAL A 70 6.05 -42.76 14.44
C VAL A 70 5.62 -42.79 15.90
#